data_AF-A0A925FRQ8-F1
#
_entry.id   AF-A0A925FRQ8-F1
#
_cell.length_a   1.000
_cell.length_b   1.000
_cell.length_c   1.000
_cell.angle_alpha   90.00
_cell.angle_beta   90.00
_cell.angle_gamma   90.00
#
_symmetry.space_group_name_H-M   'P 1'
#
loop_
_entity.id
_entity.type
_entity.pdbx_description
1 polymer ?
#
loop_
_entity_poly.entity_id
_entity_poly.type
_entity_poly.pdbx_seq_one_letter_code
_entity_poly.pdbx_strand_id
1 'polypeptide(L)'
;ITVYPELGLAAGACAGNGIVLDIKDPANPKRVDSVNDPNYAYWHSASFSNDGKKVVFTDEWGGGMGARCRANDPNKWGANAIFNLSGNKLSFANYYKLPAAQSESENCVAHNGSLIPIPGRDIKVQAWYQGGISIMDFTDPAAPVEIGYFDRGPIDAKMLMMGGSWSAYWYNGKIYSSEIARGLDIFELTPTKDLSQNEIDAAKAVQVSELNVQSQEMAAWPRKLVVAKAYVDQLERSGGLAVDQITNLRLAIQKAEGNGKELGKLKKLAQPLEKIAGVTKSGADSARLSALVEILRGPTL
;
A
#
# COMPACT_ATOMS: atom_id res chain seq x y z
N ILE A 1 5.84 14.74 7.01
CA ILE A 1 5.66 13.98 8.27
C ILE A 1 4.32 13.27 8.20
N THR A 2 4.24 12.06 8.77
CA THR A 2 3.01 11.29 8.89
C THR A 2 2.89 10.83 10.33
N VAL A 3 1.81 11.24 11.00
CA VAL A 3 1.49 10.79 12.36
C VAL A 3 0.62 9.55 12.29
N TYR A 4 0.79 8.66 13.26
CA TYR A 4 0.02 7.43 13.42
C TYR A 4 -0.40 7.32 14.90
N PRO A 5 -1.48 8.01 15.29
CA PRO A 5 -1.91 8.15 16.68
C PRO A 5 -2.15 6.81 17.40
N GLU A 6 -2.75 5.84 16.73
CA GLU A 6 -3.07 4.52 17.30
C GLU A 6 -1.82 3.72 17.69
N LEU A 7 -0.69 3.96 17.03
CA LEU A 7 0.60 3.39 17.39
C LEU A 7 1.40 4.26 18.36
N GLY A 8 0.98 5.52 18.55
CA GLY A 8 1.75 6.52 19.27
C GLY A 8 3.08 6.85 18.58
N LEU A 9 3.13 6.76 17.25
CA LEU A 9 4.34 7.01 16.46
C LEU A 9 4.11 8.05 15.36
N ALA A 10 5.17 8.72 14.93
CA ALA A 10 5.19 9.50 13.69
C ALA A 10 6.46 9.23 12.90
N ALA A 11 6.37 9.24 11.57
CA ALA A 11 7.51 9.15 10.67
C ALA A 11 7.74 10.50 9.98
N GLY A 12 8.95 11.01 10.08
CA GLY A 12 9.35 12.30 9.50
C GLY A 12 10.41 12.11 8.42
N ALA A 13 10.25 12.77 7.29
CA ALA A 13 11.28 12.97 6.29
C ALA A 13 11.70 14.44 6.39
N CYS A 14 12.94 14.69 6.80
CA CYS A 14 13.40 16.01 7.28
C CYS A 14 14.41 16.66 6.33
N ALA A 15 14.23 16.51 5.01
CA ALA A 15 15.15 16.89 3.95
C ALA A 15 16.51 16.13 3.95
N GLY A 16 17.13 15.89 5.11
CA GLY A 16 18.42 15.20 5.22
C GLY A 16 18.38 13.79 5.80
N ASN A 17 17.30 13.41 6.48
CA ASN A 17 17.19 12.10 7.13
C ASN A 17 15.72 11.68 7.32
N GLY A 18 15.51 10.37 7.42
CA GLY A 18 14.27 9.77 7.91
C GLY A 18 14.34 9.64 9.43
N ILE A 19 13.23 9.91 10.11
CA ILE A 19 13.12 9.78 11.57
C ILE A 19 11.84 9.06 11.98
N VAL A 20 11.90 8.41 13.14
CA VAL A 20 10.72 7.93 13.88
C VAL A 20 10.65 8.71 15.18
N LEU A 21 9.45 9.19 15.50
CA LEU A 21 9.12 9.91 16.72
C LEU A 21 8.13 9.06 17.53
N ASP A 22 8.35 8.94 18.84
CA ASP A 22 7.30 8.61 19.81
C ASP A 22 6.47 9.86 20.06
N ILE A 23 5.16 9.75 19.86
CA ILE A 23 4.18 10.82 20.01
C ILE A 23 3.08 10.47 21.03
N LYS A 24 3.33 9.52 21.95
CA LYS A 24 2.37 9.18 23.02
C LYS A 24 2.07 10.35 23.95
N ASP A 25 3.02 11.27 24.08
CA ASP A 25 2.81 12.62 24.61
C ASP A 25 3.00 13.62 23.46
N PRO A 26 1.93 14.05 22.76
CA PRO A 26 2.02 14.93 21.60
C PRO A 26 2.64 16.30 21.91
N ALA A 27 2.58 16.75 23.16
CA ALA A 27 3.20 18.01 23.57
C ALA A 27 4.74 17.88 23.71
N ASN A 28 5.24 16.66 23.89
CA ASN A 28 6.66 16.37 24.09
C ASN A 28 7.14 15.18 23.23
N PRO A 29 7.09 15.29 21.88
CA PRO A 29 7.48 14.20 21.00
C PRO A 29 8.97 13.87 21.14
N LYS A 30 9.33 12.59 21.09
CA LYS A 30 10.73 12.13 21.26
C LYS A 30 11.19 11.39 20.01
N ARG A 31 12.34 11.79 19.46
CA ARG A 31 12.97 11.02 18.38
C ARG A 31 13.51 9.71 18.93
N VAL A 32 13.00 8.59 18.43
CA VAL A 32 13.40 7.24 18.85
C VAL A 32 14.34 6.56 17.87
N ASP A 33 14.31 6.98 16.59
CA ASP A 33 15.27 6.53 15.60
C ASP A 33 15.49 7.54 14.49
N SER A 34 16.61 7.37 13.76
CA SER A 34 16.89 8.11 12.54
C SER A 34 17.75 7.29 11.60
N VAL A 35 17.48 7.42 10.31
CA VAL A 35 18.24 6.79 9.22
C VAL A 35 18.69 7.83 8.21
N ASN A 36 19.83 7.57 7.59
CA ASN A 36 20.33 8.31 6.44
C ASN A 36 20.67 7.29 5.35
N ASP A 37 20.64 7.74 4.11
CA ASP A 37 20.93 6.92 2.94
C ASP A 37 21.80 7.75 1.98
N PRO A 38 23.01 7.30 1.63
CA PRO A 38 23.89 8.03 0.70
C PRO A 38 23.34 8.11 -0.73
N ASN A 39 22.30 7.34 -1.06
CA ASN A 39 21.61 7.41 -2.35
C ASN A 39 20.49 8.46 -2.37
N TYR A 40 20.09 9.00 -1.21
CA TYR A 40 19.03 9.99 -1.09
C TYR A 40 19.57 11.40 -1.24
N ALA A 41 18.82 12.25 -1.95
CA ALA A 41 19.12 13.66 -2.09
C ALA A 41 18.18 14.55 -1.25
N TYR A 42 16.90 14.19 -1.16
CA TYR A 42 15.90 14.98 -0.44
C TYR A 42 14.82 14.09 0.18
N TRP A 43 14.90 13.89 1.50
CA TRP A 43 13.91 13.13 2.27
C TRP A 43 12.60 13.92 2.36
N HIS A 44 11.60 13.51 1.58
CA HIS A 44 10.41 14.33 1.34
C HIS A 44 9.17 13.88 2.10
N SER A 45 8.80 12.60 2.01
CA SER A 45 7.61 12.08 2.68
C SER A 45 7.87 10.73 3.34
N ALA A 46 6.96 10.34 4.24
CA ALA A 46 7.00 9.07 4.95
C ALA A 46 5.59 8.48 5.00
N SER A 47 5.46 7.15 4.95
CA SER A 47 4.18 6.45 5.13
C SER A 47 4.41 5.14 5.85
N PHE A 48 3.51 4.74 6.74
CA PHE A 48 3.61 3.44 7.41
C PHE A 48 2.89 2.36 6.59
N SER A 49 3.26 1.09 6.75
CA SER A 49 2.32 -0.02 6.46
C SER A 49 1.10 0.09 7.36
N ASN A 50 0.00 -0.58 6.99
CA ASN A 50 -1.22 -0.49 7.80
C ASN A 50 -1.01 -1.00 9.23
N ASP A 51 -0.17 -2.03 9.41
CA ASP A 51 0.16 -2.58 10.73
C ASP A 51 1.31 -1.86 11.45
N GLY A 52 1.87 -0.80 10.85
CA GLY A 52 2.97 -0.03 11.41
C GLY A 52 4.34 -0.72 11.42
N LYS A 53 4.48 -1.92 10.85
CA LYS A 53 5.76 -2.66 10.86
C LYS A 53 6.70 -2.29 9.74
N LYS A 54 6.30 -1.40 8.83
CA LYS A 54 7.14 -0.89 7.75
C LYS A 54 6.99 0.62 7.65
N VAL A 55 8.04 1.29 7.18
CA VAL A 55 8.02 2.70 6.82
C VAL A 55 8.60 2.87 5.42
N VAL A 56 7.88 3.59 4.56
CA VAL A 56 8.33 3.98 3.23
C VAL A 56 8.70 5.46 3.28
N PHE A 57 9.97 5.77 3.05
CA PHE A 57 10.44 7.13 2.81
C PHE A 57 10.57 7.40 1.31
N THR A 58 10.48 8.67 0.91
CA THR A 58 10.54 9.07 -0.50
C THR A 58 11.67 10.07 -0.73
N ASP A 59 12.41 9.89 -1.82
CA ASP A 59 13.48 10.78 -2.26
C ASP A 59 13.02 11.67 -3.42
N GLU A 60 12.88 12.97 -3.18
CA GLU A 60 12.52 13.95 -4.21
C GLU A 60 13.76 14.44 -4.97
N TRP A 61 14.54 13.49 -5.49
CA TRP A 61 15.81 13.78 -6.16
C TRP A 61 15.62 14.73 -7.34
N GLY A 62 16.45 15.77 -7.44
CA GLY A 62 16.29 16.80 -8.47
C GLY A 62 15.30 17.90 -8.10
N GLY A 63 14.81 17.94 -6.86
CA GLY A 63 14.05 19.06 -6.29
C GLY A 63 12.75 19.34 -7.03
N GLY A 64 12.11 18.28 -7.53
CA GLY A 64 10.86 18.37 -8.28
C GLY A 64 10.96 18.86 -9.73
N MET A 65 12.07 19.48 -10.14
CA MET A 65 12.25 19.95 -11.52
C MET A 65 13.09 19.03 -12.40
N GLY A 66 13.99 18.24 -11.81
CA GLY A 66 14.88 17.38 -12.59
C GLY A 66 14.17 16.22 -13.29
N ALA A 67 14.61 15.90 -14.51
CA ALA A 67 14.26 14.65 -15.18
C ALA A 67 15.07 13.49 -14.58
N ARG A 68 14.53 12.88 -13.52
CA ARG A 68 15.26 11.93 -12.66
C ARG A 68 14.76 10.49 -12.73
N CYS A 69 13.93 10.17 -13.71
CA CYS A 69 13.45 8.81 -13.99
C CYS A 69 13.93 8.30 -15.35
N ARG A 70 15.09 8.75 -15.83
CA ARG A 70 15.59 8.38 -17.15
C ARG A 70 16.14 6.95 -17.16
N ALA A 71 16.21 6.34 -18.34
CA ALA A 71 16.69 4.96 -18.51
C ALA A 71 18.13 4.73 -18.01
N ASN A 72 18.95 5.77 -17.94
CA ASN A 72 20.33 5.72 -17.45
C ASN A 72 20.49 6.18 -15.98
N ASP A 73 19.41 6.64 -15.32
CA ASP A 73 19.45 6.98 -13.91
C ASP A 73 19.43 5.67 -13.08
N PRO A 74 20.30 5.52 -12.05
CA PRO A 74 20.23 4.36 -11.17
C PRO A 74 18.86 4.23 -10.50
N ASN A 75 18.31 3.02 -10.48
CA ASN A 75 16.96 2.76 -9.91
C ASN A 75 16.85 3.02 -8.41
N LYS A 76 17.98 3.20 -7.70
CA LYS A 76 18.02 3.53 -6.27
C LYS A 76 18.07 5.05 -5.99
N TRP A 77 18.25 5.89 -7.01
CA TRP A 77 18.26 7.35 -6.87
C TRP A 77 16.87 7.91 -7.15
N GLY A 78 16.38 8.84 -6.32
CA GLY A 78 15.00 9.34 -6.44
C GLY A 78 13.95 8.25 -6.18
N ALA A 79 14.32 7.18 -5.49
CA ALA A 79 13.49 6.03 -5.21
C ALA A 79 12.82 6.16 -3.84
N ASN A 80 11.76 5.39 -3.62
CA ASN A 80 11.31 5.08 -2.27
C ASN A 80 12.31 4.12 -1.61
N ALA A 81 12.52 4.28 -0.31
CA ALA A 81 13.29 3.38 0.54
C ALA A 81 12.35 2.79 1.58
N ILE A 82 12.30 1.47 1.60
CA ILE A 82 11.40 0.69 2.45
C ILE A 82 12.21 0.15 3.61
N PHE A 83 11.73 0.41 4.82
CA PHE A 83 12.34 -0.05 6.06
C PHE A 83 11.36 -0.94 6.80
N ASN A 84 11.85 -2.02 7.40
CA ASN A 84 11.13 -2.67 8.49
C ASN A 84 11.26 -1.82 9.75
N LEU A 85 10.20 -1.79 10.55
CA LEU A 85 10.14 -1.16 11.86
C LEU A 85 9.88 -2.24 12.92
N SER A 86 10.90 -2.52 13.73
CA SER A 86 10.80 -3.46 14.85
C SER A 86 10.99 -2.71 16.16
N GLY A 87 9.92 -2.63 16.95
CA GLY A 87 9.85 -1.69 18.06
C GLY A 87 10.04 -0.26 17.54
N ASN A 88 11.12 0.38 17.99
CA ASN A 88 11.48 1.73 17.57
C ASN A 88 12.74 1.75 16.68
N LYS A 89 13.02 0.67 15.94
CA LYS A 89 14.22 0.57 15.10
C LYS A 89 13.91 0.29 13.65
N LEU A 90 14.42 1.15 12.78
CA LEU A 90 14.37 1.01 11.33
C LEU A 90 15.52 0.12 10.84
N SER A 91 15.19 -0.83 9.98
CA SER A 91 16.17 -1.61 9.23
C SER A 91 15.82 -1.58 7.75
N PHE A 92 16.77 -1.12 6.92
CA PHE A 92 16.57 -1.03 5.47
C PHE A 92 16.21 -2.40 4.88
N ALA A 93 15.21 -2.43 4.01
CA ALA A 93 14.74 -3.64 3.33
C ALA A 93 15.06 -3.60 1.84
N ASN A 94 14.52 -2.62 1.11
CA ASN A 94 14.76 -2.46 -0.32
C ASN A 94 14.38 -1.06 -0.82
N TYR A 95 14.71 -0.77 -2.07
CA TYR A 95 14.23 0.38 -2.82
C TYR A 95 13.05 0.02 -3.72
N TYR A 96 12.24 1.03 -4.02
CA TYR A 96 11.27 0.97 -5.10
C TYR A 96 11.30 2.26 -5.91
N LYS A 97 11.40 2.12 -7.23
CA LYS A 97 11.24 3.22 -8.19
C LYS A 97 10.32 2.76 -9.29
N LEU A 98 9.52 3.67 -9.84
CA LEU A 98 8.63 3.33 -10.94
C LEU A 98 9.42 2.65 -12.10
N PRO A 99 8.92 1.57 -12.72
CA PRO A 99 9.68 0.85 -13.73
C PRO A 99 9.79 1.56 -15.07
N ALA A 100 8.78 2.36 -15.43
CA ALA A 100 8.71 3.02 -16.73
C ALA A 100 9.69 4.20 -16.82
N ALA A 101 10.73 4.05 -17.63
CA ALA A 101 11.67 5.14 -17.88
C ALA A 101 10.98 6.35 -18.55
N GLN A 102 11.36 7.54 -18.13
CA GLN A 102 10.85 8.83 -18.61
C GLN A 102 11.89 9.54 -19.48
N SER A 103 11.45 10.48 -20.30
CA SER A 103 12.32 11.26 -21.18
C SER A 103 13.04 12.39 -20.45
N GLU A 104 13.93 13.09 -21.15
CA GLU A 104 14.67 14.23 -20.58
C GLU A 104 13.83 15.51 -20.45
N SER A 105 12.63 15.56 -21.04
CA SER A 105 11.68 16.67 -20.91
C SER A 105 10.67 16.48 -19.77
N GLU A 106 10.79 15.40 -18.99
CA GLU A 106 9.83 15.05 -17.95
C GLU A 106 10.42 15.18 -16.56
N ASN A 107 9.98 16.17 -15.78
CA ASN A 107 10.31 16.22 -14.36
C ASN A 107 9.64 15.01 -13.65
N CYS A 108 10.44 14.19 -12.98
CA CYS A 108 9.96 12.92 -12.43
C CYS A 108 10.70 12.56 -11.15
N VAL A 109 9.95 12.44 -10.06
CA VAL A 109 10.45 12.22 -8.69
C VAL A 109 9.40 11.48 -7.87
N ALA A 110 9.82 10.70 -6.87
CA ALA A 110 8.89 10.12 -5.92
C ALA A 110 8.23 11.22 -5.09
N HIS A 111 6.90 11.24 -5.03
CA HIS A 111 6.16 12.27 -4.29
C HIS A 111 5.03 11.65 -3.44
N ASN A 112 4.09 12.48 -3.01
CA ASN A 112 3.07 12.11 -2.03
C ASN A 112 2.14 11.00 -2.51
N GLY A 113 1.71 10.17 -1.55
CA GLY A 113 0.83 9.03 -1.78
C GLY A 113 0.14 8.57 -0.50
N SER A 114 -0.80 7.64 -0.61
CA SER A 114 -1.46 7.00 0.53
C SER A 114 -1.58 5.49 0.33
N LEU A 115 -1.92 4.77 1.41
CA LEU A 115 -2.28 3.37 1.30
C LEU A 115 -3.61 3.20 0.54
N ILE A 116 -3.73 2.10 -0.20
CA ILE A 116 -5.01 1.52 -0.62
C ILE A 116 -5.29 0.38 0.37
N PRO A 117 -6.41 0.40 1.11
CA PRO A 117 -6.66 -0.53 2.22
C PRO A 117 -7.11 -1.91 1.71
N ILE A 118 -6.25 -2.63 1.00
CA ILE A 118 -6.49 -4.02 0.58
C ILE A 118 -6.17 -4.94 1.78
N PRO A 119 -7.11 -5.78 2.24
CA PRO A 119 -6.88 -6.62 3.41
C PRO A 119 -5.70 -7.56 3.22
N GLY A 120 -4.80 -7.61 4.20
CA GLY A 120 -3.63 -8.50 4.18
C GLY A 120 -2.54 -8.14 3.16
N ARG A 121 -2.58 -6.94 2.58
CA ARG A 121 -1.56 -6.42 1.68
C ARG A 121 -1.20 -4.98 2.05
N ASP A 122 0.06 -4.64 1.85
CA ASP A 122 0.54 -3.27 1.96
C ASP A 122 0.67 -2.70 0.55
N ILE A 123 -0.36 -1.96 0.11
CA ILE A 123 -0.40 -1.35 -1.23
C ILE A 123 -0.43 0.17 -1.06
N LYS A 124 0.46 0.86 -1.77
CA LYS A 124 0.55 2.33 -1.79
C LYS A 124 0.31 2.84 -3.20
N VAL A 125 -0.63 3.76 -3.37
CA VAL A 125 -0.70 4.62 -4.56
C VAL A 125 0.16 5.85 -4.31
N GLN A 126 0.94 6.24 -5.31
CA GLN A 126 1.90 7.33 -5.18
C GLN A 126 2.02 8.12 -6.47
N ALA A 127 2.18 9.42 -6.33
CA ALA A 127 2.47 10.31 -7.45
C ALA A 127 3.98 10.38 -7.76
N TRP A 128 4.29 10.47 -9.04
CA TRP A 128 5.65 10.52 -9.59
C TRP A 128 5.87 11.70 -10.54
N TYR A 129 5.22 12.84 -10.29
CA TYR A 129 5.21 14.00 -11.18
C TYR A 129 4.86 13.58 -12.61
N GLN A 130 5.63 13.94 -13.64
CA GLN A 130 5.28 13.61 -15.03
C GLN A 130 5.33 12.10 -15.30
N GLY A 131 6.02 11.31 -14.47
CA GLY A 131 5.91 9.84 -14.48
C GLY A 131 4.55 9.32 -13.99
N GLY A 132 3.60 10.22 -13.68
CA GLY A 132 2.21 9.90 -13.43
C GLY A 132 1.94 9.38 -12.02
N ILE A 133 1.14 8.32 -11.92
CA ILE A 133 0.88 7.61 -10.66
C ILE A 133 1.33 6.16 -10.80
N SER A 134 1.84 5.61 -9.70
CA SER A 134 2.22 4.21 -9.59
C SER A 134 1.62 3.60 -8.34
N ILE A 135 1.20 2.34 -8.46
CA ILE A 135 0.64 1.53 -7.39
C ILE A 135 1.65 0.43 -7.06
N MET A 136 2.30 0.58 -5.91
CA MET A 136 3.30 -0.34 -5.40
C MET A 136 2.67 -1.30 -4.39
N ASP A 137 2.85 -2.60 -4.59
CA ASP A 137 2.70 -3.60 -3.52
C ASP A 137 4.05 -3.78 -2.83
N PHE A 138 4.10 -3.47 -1.53
CA PHE A 138 5.26 -3.63 -0.67
C PHE A 138 4.97 -4.56 0.53
N THR A 139 4.00 -5.47 0.35
CA THR A 139 3.66 -6.50 1.34
C THR A 139 4.90 -7.30 1.73
N ASP A 140 5.69 -7.71 0.73
CA ASP A 140 7.08 -8.16 0.90
C ASP A 140 8.02 -6.95 0.72
N PRO A 141 8.59 -6.41 1.82
CA PRO A 141 9.44 -5.24 1.73
C PRO A 141 10.80 -5.55 1.08
N ALA A 142 11.17 -6.83 0.96
CA ALA A 142 12.38 -7.25 0.26
C ALA A 142 12.19 -7.31 -1.26
N ALA A 143 10.95 -7.33 -1.76
CA ALA A 143 10.63 -7.41 -3.19
C ALA A 143 9.39 -6.58 -3.55
N PRO A 144 9.46 -5.24 -3.41
CA PRO A 144 8.34 -4.37 -3.81
C PRO A 144 8.13 -4.41 -5.33
N VAL A 145 6.87 -4.41 -5.78
CA VAL A 145 6.52 -4.50 -7.20
C VAL A 145 5.43 -3.51 -7.59
N GLU A 146 5.48 -3.02 -8.83
CA GLU A 146 4.38 -2.26 -9.41
C GLU A 146 3.24 -3.20 -9.83
N ILE A 147 2.00 -2.87 -9.44
CA ILE A 147 0.79 -3.64 -9.76
C ILE A 147 -0.23 -2.85 -10.58
N GLY A 148 0.08 -1.58 -10.89
CA GLY A 148 -0.73 -0.69 -11.71
C GLY A 148 -0.08 0.68 -11.80
N TYR A 149 -0.31 1.38 -12.91
CA TYR A 149 0.20 2.73 -13.11
C TYR A 149 -0.72 3.50 -14.08
N PHE A 150 -0.54 4.81 -14.12
CA PHE A 150 -1.09 5.66 -15.17
C PHE A 150 -0.13 6.80 -15.43
N ASP A 151 0.19 7.03 -16.70
CA ASP A 151 1.12 8.05 -17.15
C ASP A 151 0.49 8.80 -18.33
N ARG A 152 0.47 10.13 -18.27
CA ARG A 152 -0.05 10.99 -19.35
C ARG A 152 1.02 11.32 -20.38
N GLY A 153 2.29 11.11 -20.06
CA GLY A 153 3.44 11.61 -20.79
C GLY A 153 3.64 13.12 -20.62
N PRO A 154 4.60 13.69 -21.37
CA PRO A 154 5.16 15.00 -21.08
C PRO A 154 4.13 16.11 -21.29
N ILE A 155 4.25 17.21 -20.53
CA ILE A 155 3.52 18.46 -20.80
C ILE A 155 3.91 19.00 -22.17
N ASP A 156 5.22 19.00 -22.47
CA ASP A 156 5.78 19.34 -23.78
C ASP A 156 6.84 18.31 -24.17
N ALA A 157 6.77 17.78 -25.38
CA ALA A 157 7.64 16.70 -25.82
C ALA A 157 9.12 17.11 -25.98
N LYS A 158 9.44 18.40 -25.99
CA LYS A 158 10.79 18.92 -26.27
C LYS A 158 11.35 19.80 -25.15
N MET A 159 10.49 20.43 -24.37
CA MET A 159 10.90 21.34 -23.30
C MET A 159 10.60 20.73 -21.94
N LEU A 160 11.61 20.71 -21.07
CA LEU A 160 11.41 20.38 -19.67
C LEU A 160 10.57 21.47 -19.01
N MET A 161 9.37 21.09 -18.59
CA MET A 161 8.46 21.96 -17.85
C MET A 161 7.99 21.28 -16.58
N MET A 162 7.65 22.06 -15.55
CA MET A 162 7.05 21.51 -14.35
C MET A 162 5.65 20.98 -14.68
N GLY A 163 5.39 19.73 -14.32
CA GLY A 163 4.07 19.13 -14.49
C GLY A 163 3.94 17.80 -13.78
N GLY A 164 2.83 17.12 -14.07
CA GLY A 164 2.51 15.79 -13.60
C GLY A 164 1.88 15.75 -12.21
N SER A 165 1.65 14.53 -11.73
CA SER A 165 0.88 14.31 -10.50
C SER A 165 1.70 14.78 -9.29
N TRP A 166 1.23 15.82 -8.59
CA TRP A 166 1.81 16.26 -7.32
C TRP A 166 1.45 15.31 -6.18
N SER A 167 0.23 14.79 -6.16
CA SER A 167 -0.17 13.84 -5.12
C SER A 167 -1.28 12.93 -5.61
N ALA A 168 -1.26 11.67 -5.17
CA ALA A 168 -2.30 10.70 -5.48
C ALA A 168 -2.77 10.01 -4.19
N TYR A 169 -4.05 10.16 -3.86
CA TYR A 169 -4.60 9.64 -2.60
C TYR A 169 -5.82 8.77 -2.85
N TRP A 170 -5.90 7.64 -2.14
CA TRP A 170 -7.09 6.82 -2.08
C TRP A 170 -8.11 7.43 -1.12
N TYR A 171 -9.35 7.56 -1.58
CA TYR A 171 -10.47 7.96 -0.75
C TYR A 171 -11.74 7.23 -1.19
N ASN A 172 -12.30 6.42 -0.29
CA ASN A 172 -13.63 5.83 -0.40
C ASN A 172 -13.97 5.12 -1.73
N GLY A 173 -12.98 4.48 -2.36
CA GLY A 173 -13.19 3.74 -3.61
C GLY A 173 -12.53 4.33 -4.85
N LYS A 174 -11.95 5.52 -4.74
CA LYS A 174 -11.33 6.25 -5.85
C LYS A 174 -9.93 6.73 -5.50
N ILE A 175 -9.12 6.97 -6.52
CA ILE A 175 -7.81 7.62 -6.40
C ILE A 175 -7.96 9.03 -6.95
N TYR A 176 -7.67 10.03 -6.13
CA TYR A 176 -7.68 11.43 -6.49
C TYR A 176 -6.24 11.88 -6.74
N SER A 177 -5.91 12.20 -7.99
CA SER A 177 -4.60 12.71 -8.38
C SER A 177 -4.66 14.20 -8.71
N SER A 178 -4.03 15.02 -7.87
CA SER A 178 -3.84 16.44 -8.16
C SER A 178 -2.57 16.60 -8.99
N GLU A 179 -2.73 17.06 -10.20
CA GLU A 179 -1.69 17.29 -11.20
C GLU A 179 -1.39 18.81 -11.26
N ILE A 180 -0.11 19.17 -11.43
CA ILE A 180 0.40 20.55 -11.32
C ILE A 180 -0.14 21.51 -12.41
N ALA A 181 -0.26 21.06 -13.66
CA ALA A 181 -0.52 21.89 -14.85
C ALA A 181 -1.88 21.64 -15.54
N ARG A 182 -2.39 20.41 -15.49
CA ARG A 182 -3.57 19.83 -16.14
C ARG A 182 -4.76 19.63 -15.18
N GLY A 183 -4.56 19.73 -13.87
CA GLY A 183 -5.66 19.78 -12.89
C GLY A 183 -5.89 18.48 -12.12
N LEU A 184 -7.13 17.97 -12.11
CA LEU A 184 -7.53 16.83 -11.25
C LEU A 184 -7.93 15.62 -12.09
N ASP A 185 -7.32 14.48 -11.81
CA ASP A 185 -7.74 13.18 -12.29
C ASP A 185 -8.36 12.34 -11.16
N ILE A 186 -9.45 11.62 -11.47
CA ILE A 186 -10.10 10.71 -10.55
C ILE A 186 -10.14 9.33 -11.19
N PHE A 187 -9.48 8.35 -10.58
CA PHE A 187 -9.38 6.99 -11.08
C PHE A 187 -10.17 6.01 -10.22
N GLU A 188 -10.63 4.94 -10.85
CA GLU A 188 -11.14 3.75 -10.18
C GLU A 188 -10.26 2.55 -10.55
N LEU A 189 -10.02 1.67 -9.58
CA LEU A 189 -9.27 0.44 -9.81
C LEU A 189 -10.13 -0.55 -10.61
N THR A 190 -9.51 -1.23 -11.55
CA THR A 190 -10.09 -2.36 -12.28
C THR A 190 -9.30 -3.64 -11.97
N PRO A 191 -9.93 -4.82 -12.05
CA PRO A 191 -9.24 -6.07 -11.79
C PRO A 191 -8.07 -6.31 -12.75
N THR A 192 -6.97 -6.82 -12.22
CA THR A 192 -5.78 -7.24 -12.96
C THR A 192 -5.36 -8.64 -12.51
N LYS A 193 -4.27 -9.18 -13.08
CA LYS A 193 -3.67 -10.43 -12.58
C LYS A 193 -3.17 -10.31 -11.12
N ASP A 194 -2.79 -9.10 -10.71
CA ASP A 194 -2.17 -8.83 -9.41
C ASP A 194 -3.17 -8.27 -8.38
N LEU A 195 -4.41 -7.96 -8.80
CA LEU A 195 -5.45 -7.37 -7.97
C LEU A 195 -6.84 -7.85 -8.41
N SER A 196 -7.51 -8.67 -7.60
CA SER A 196 -8.84 -9.21 -7.95
C SER A 196 -9.98 -8.21 -7.70
N GLN A 197 -11.15 -8.46 -8.30
CA GLN A 197 -12.35 -7.67 -8.00
C GLN A 197 -12.73 -7.73 -6.51
N ASN A 198 -12.62 -8.91 -5.87
CA ASN A 198 -12.94 -9.03 -4.44
C ASN A 198 -11.98 -8.21 -3.57
N GLU A 199 -10.70 -8.10 -3.96
CA GLU A 199 -9.73 -7.24 -3.27
C GLU A 199 -10.12 -5.76 -3.38
N ILE A 200 -10.50 -5.31 -4.58
CA ILE A 200 -10.98 -3.94 -4.82
C ILE A 200 -12.24 -3.65 -3.99
N ASP A 201 -13.20 -4.56 -3.99
CA ASP A 201 -14.45 -4.40 -3.24
C ASP A 201 -14.21 -4.45 -1.72
N ALA A 202 -13.24 -5.24 -1.26
CA ALA A 202 -12.83 -5.27 0.14
C ALA A 202 -12.17 -3.95 0.58
N ALA A 203 -11.35 -3.32 -0.28
CA ALA A 203 -10.85 -1.96 0.00
C ALA A 203 -11.97 -0.92 0.04
N LYS A 204 -12.97 -1.02 -0.84
CA LYS A 204 -14.15 -0.15 -0.83
C LYS A 204 -15.00 -0.31 0.44
N ALA A 205 -14.87 -1.42 1.17
CA ALA A 205 -15.55 -1.61 2.45
C ALA A 205 -14.96 -0.77 3.60
N VAL A 206 -13.74 -0.24 3.42
CA VAL A 206 -13.13 0.74 4.32
C VAL A 206 -13.53 2.13 3.85
N GLN A 207 -14.29 2.83 4.69
CA GLN A 207 -14.84 4.15 4.40
C GLN A 207 -14.56 5.07 5.58
N VAL A 208 -14.10 6.28 5.28
CA VAL A 208 -13.86 7.33 6.29
C VAL A 208 -14.68 8.57 5.92
N SER A 209 -15.18 9.29 6.92
CA SER A 209 -15.93 10.54 6.70
C SER A 209 -15.03 11.72 6.37
N GLU A 210 -13.79 11.66 6.82
CA GLU A 210 -12.75 12.65 6.61
C GLU A 210 -11.44 11.93 6.35
N LEU A 211 -10.59 12.47 5.47
CA LEU A 211 -9.26 11.95 5.20
C LEU A 211 -8.23 13.05 5.38
N ASN A 212 -7.37 12.88 6.38
CA ASN A 212 -6.14 13.62 6.50
C ASN A 212 -4.97 12.67 6.22
N VAL A 213 -4.36 12.78 5.04
CA VAL A 213 -3.29 11.86 4.60
C VAL A 213 -1.98 12.01 5.37
N GLN A 214 -1.82 13.07 6.17
CA GLN A 214 -0.70 13.22 7.11
C GLN A 214 -1.01 12.64 8.50
N SER A 215 -2.28 12.29 8.78
CA SER A 215 -2.70 11.54 9.97
C SER A 215 -3.20 10.17 9.53
N GLN A 216 -2.27 9.22 9.43
CA GLN A 216 -2.58 7.87 8.99
C GLN A 216 -3.36 7.14 10.08
N GLU A 217 -4.59 6.76 9.76
CA GLU A 217 -5.43 5.92 10.60
C GLU A 217 -5.27 4.44 10.24
N MET A 218 -5.44 3.57 11.23
CA MET A 218 -5.41 2.13 11.01
C MET A 218 -6.65 1.67 10.27
N ALA A 219 -6.47 1.19 9.04
CA ALA A 219 -7.56 0.57 8.30
C ALA A 219 -7.98 -0.73 9.00
N ALA A 220 -9.27 -0.86 9.26
CA ALA A 220 -9.91 -2.05 9.76
C ALA A 220 -10.97 -2.53 8.77
N TRP A 221 -10.98 -3.83 8.49
CA TRP A 221 -11.94 -4.43 7.57
C TRP A 221 -13.10 -5.06 8.32
N PRO A 222 -14.35 -4.86 7.87
CA PRO A 222 -15.49 -5.54 8.47
C PRO A 222 -15.43 -7.04 8.17
N ARG A 223 -16.10 -7.86 9.00
CA ARG A 223 -16.18 -9.32 8.82
C ARG A 223 -17.15 -9.74 7.71
N LYS A 224 -17.14 -9.02 6.58
CA LYS A 224 -18.00 -9.27 5.43
C LYS A 224 -17.45 -10.38 4.55
N LEU A 225 -18.36 -11.07 3.85
CA LEU A 225 -18.00 -12.16 2.93
C LEU A 225 -17.11 -11.68 1.77
N VAL A 226 -17.22 -10.42 1.34
CA VAL A 226 -16.33 -9.84 0.32
C VAL A 226 -14.86 -9.81 0.78
N VAL A 227 -14.61 -9.54 2.06
CA VAL A 227 -13.26 -9.55 2.65
C VAL A 227 -12.75 -10.99 2.74
N ALA A 228 -13.62 -11.95 3.07
CA ALA A 228 -13.25 -13.37 3.01
C ALA A 228 -12.86 -13.80 1.58
N LYS A 229 -13.60 -13.36 0.55
CA LYS A 229 -13.28 -13.66 -0.86
C LYS A 229 -11.95 -13.05 -1.28
N ALA A 230 -11.62 -11.85 -0.83
CA ALA A 230 -10.31 -11.24 -1.07
C ALA A 230 -9.17 -12.11 -0.52
N TYR A 231 -9.29 -12.63 0.71
CA TYR A 231 -8.28 -13.56 1.25
C TYR A 231 -8.22 -14.89 0.49
N VAL A 232 -9.36 -15.43 0.05
CA VAL A 232 -9.39 -16.65 -0.77
C VAL A 232 -8.65 -16.44 -2.09
N ASP A 233 -8.86 -15.31 -2.77
CA ASP A 233 -8.16 -14.99 -4.02
C ASP A 233 -6.65 -14.81 -3.80
N GLN A 234 -6.25 -14.17 -2.68
CA GLN A 234 -4.84 -14.03 -2.32
C GLN A 234 -4.17 -15.38 -2.02
N LEU A 235 -4.86 -16.28 -1.31
CA LEU A 235 -4.35 -17.61 -0.97
C LEU A 235 -4.29 -18.55 -2.17
N GLU A 236 -5.18 -18.38 -3.15
CA GLU A 236 -5.05 -19.06 -4.44
C GLU A 236 -3.81 -18.55 -5.19
N ARG A 237 -3.65 -17.22 -5.29
CA ARG A 237 -2.53 -16.59 -6.01
C ARG A 237 -1.17 -16.92 -5.39
N SER A 238 -1.08 -17.06 -4.07
CA SER A 238 0.16 -17.47 -3.39
C SER A 238 0.39 -18.98 -3.35
N GLY A 239 -0.61 -19.80 -3.73
CA GLY A 239 -0.59 -21.24 -3.50
C GLY A 239 -0.68 -21.62 -2.02
N GLY A 240 -1.13 -20.72 -1.15
CA GLY A 240 -1.29 -20.94 0.29
C GLY A 240 -2.41 -21.94 0.65
N LEU A 241 -3.29 -22.28 -0.30
CA LEU A 241 -4.29 -23.33 -0.18
C LEU A 241 -4.35 -24.19 -1.45
N ALA A 242 -4.71 -25.46 -1.29
CA ALA A 242 -4.91 -26.37 -2.41
C ALA A 242 -6.17 -26.01 -3.21
N VAL A 243 -6.19 -26.34 -4.51
CA VAL A 243 -7.29 -26.03 -5.45
C VAL A 243 -8.66 -26.50 -4.92
N ASP A 244 -8.73 -27.71 -4.35
CA ASP A 244 -9.98 -28.23 -3.78
C ASP A 244 -10.45 -27.42 -2.56
N GLN A 245 -9.53 -26.90 -1.75
CA GLN A 245 -9.86 -26.06 -0.60
C GLN A 245 -10.39 -24.70 -1.05
N ILE A 246 -9.75 -24.09 -2.06
CA ILE A 246 -10.22 -22.85 -2.69
C ILE A 246 -11.63 -23.04 -3.27
N THR A 247 -11.83 -24.11 -4.03
CA THR A 247 -13.14 -24.43 -4.64
C THR A 247 -14.23 -24.62 -3.58
N ASN A 248 -13.94 -25.37 -2.52
CA ASN A 248 -14.87 -25.59 -1.41
C ASN A 248 -15.21 -24.29 -0.67
N LEU A 249 -14.22 -23.42 -0.43
CA LEU A 249 -14.44 -22.12 0.21
C LEU A 249 -15.31 -21.21 -0.66
N ARG A 250 -15.02 -21.09 -1.96
CA ARG A 250 -15.81 -20.28 -2.90
C ARG A 250 -17.27 -20.74 -2.94
N LEU A 251 -17.51 -22.04 -3.08
CA LEU A 251 -18.86 -22.60 -3.08
C LEU A 251 -19.61 -22.35 -1.76
N ALA A 252 -18.92 -22.48 -0.63
CA ALA A 252 -19.53 -22.26 0.68
C ALA A 252 -19.88 -20.78 0.90
N ILE A 253 -18.98 -19.86 0.52
CA ILE A 253 -19.22 -18.41 0.62
C ILE A 253 -20.37 -18.01 -0.31
N GLN A 254 -20.39 -18.48 -1.57
CA GLN A 254 -21.47 -18.18 -2.52
C GLN A 254 -22.84 -18.63 -2.00
N LYS A 255 -22.93 -19.81 -1.37
CA LYS A 255 -24.17 -20.28 -0.74
C LYS A 255 -24.59 -19.39 0.43
N ALA A 256 -23.64 -18.90 1.22
CA ALA A 256 -23.89 -17.99 2.33
C ALA A 256 -24.32 -16.59 1.88
N GLU A 257 -23.78 -16.08 0.77
CA GLU A 257 -24.22 -14.82 0.14
C GLU A 257 -25.68 -14.92 -0.33
N GLY A 258 -26.07 -16.05 -0.93
CA GLY A 258 -27.43 -16.27 -1.43
C GLY A 258 -28.46 -16.65 -0.36
N ASN A 259 -28.01 -17.13 0.81
CA ASN A 259 -28.89 -17.56 1.90
C ASN A 259 -28.19 -17.39 3.26
N GLY A 260 -28.56 -16.36 4.02
CA GLY A 260 -27.99 -16.09 5.34
C GLY A 260 -28.08 -17.25 6.35
N LYS A 261 -28.99 -18.22 6.16
CA LYS A 261 -29.05 -19.44 7.00
C LYS A 261 -27.80 -20.33 6.84
N GLU A 262 -27.06 -20.19 5.74
CA GLU A 262 -25.84 -20.94 5.46
C GLU A 262 -24.59 -20.35 6.14
N LEU A 263 -24.65 -19.13 6.70
CA LEU A 263 -23.53 -18.50 7.42
C LEU A 263 -22.99 -19.38 8.55
N GLY A 264 -23.87 -20.09 9.26
CA GLY A 264 -23.47 -21.01 10.32
C GLY A 264 -22.60 -22.18 9.85
N LYS A 265 -22.67 -22.54 8.55
CA LYS A 265 -21.84 -23.62 7.97
C LYS A 265 -20.42 -23.16 7.69
N LEU A 266 -20.19 -21.86 7.47
CA LEU A 266 -18.84 -21.31 7.27
C LEU A 266 -17.95 -21.53 8.51
N LYS A 267 -18.54 -21.51 9.71
CA LYS A 267 -17.82 -21.79 10.96
C LYS A 267 -17.12 -23.15 10.96
N LYS A 268 -17.68 -24.14 10.27
CA LYS A 268 -17.11 -25.49 10.17
C LYS A 268 -15.84 -25.52 9.30
N LEU A 269 -15.66 -24.54 8.41
CA LEU A 269 -14.48 -24.41 7.56
C LEU A 269 -13.32 -23.68 8.27
N ALA A 270 -13.59 -23.01 9.39
CA ALA A 270 -12.57 -22.25 10.12
C ALA A 270 -11.48 -23.16 10.74
N GLN A 271 -11.87 -24.26 11.40
CA GLN A 271 -10.93 -25.11 12.13
C GLN A 271 -9.87 -25.78 11.23
N PRO A 272 -10.20 -26.33 10.04
CA PRO A 272 -9.17 -26.82 9.12
C PRO A 272 -8.18 -25.73 8.68
N LEU A 273 -8.67 -24.52 8.39
CA LEU A 273 -7.82 -23.40 7.96
C LEU A 273 -6.90 -22.89 9.08
N GLU A 274 -7.37 -22.88 10.33
CA GLU A 274 -6.55 -22.52 11.49
C GLU A 274 -5.37 -23.48 11.69
N LYS A 275 -5.59 -24.79 11.46
CA LYS A 275 -4.50 -25.76 11.48
C LYS A 275 -3.45 -25.47 10.39
N ILE A 276 -3.90 -25.10 9.19
CA ILE A 276 -3.00 -24.74 8.08
C ILE A 276 -2.23 -23.45 8.42
N ALA A 277 -2.89 -22.47 9.03
CA ALA A 277 -2.27 -21.21 9.46
C ALA A 277 -1.10 -21.44 10.43
N GLY A 278 -1.23 -22.45 11.32
CA GLY A 278 -0.20 -22.80 12.30
C GLY A 278 1.00 -23.59 11.75
N VAL A 279 0.92 -24.14 10.54
CA VAL A 279 1.99 -24.97 9.95
C VAL A 279 2.60 -24.40 8.67
N THR A 280 1.95 -23.42 8.04
CA THR A 280 2.53 -22.76 6.86
C THR A 280 3.81 -22.00 7.22
N LYS A 281 4.81 -22.08 6.34
CA LYS A 281 6.08 -21.36 6.50
C LYS A 281 5.99 -19.90 6.03
N SER A 282 4.96 -19.57 5.24
CA SER A 282 4.72 -18.22 4.75
C SER A 282 4.02 -17.41 5.85
N GLY A 283 4.72 -16.44 6.43
CA GLY A 283 4.14 -15.54 7.44
C GLY A 283 2.94 -14.75 6.89
N ALA A 284 3.01 -14.34 5.61
CA ALA A 284 1.91 -13.66 4.94
C ALA A 284 0.66 -14.56 4.81
N ASP A 285 0.82 -15.81 4.39
CA ASP A 285 -0.32 -16.72 4.25
C ASP A 285 -0.85 -17.17 5.61
N SER A 286 0.01 -17.31 6.63
CA SER A 286 -0.42 -17.55 8.02
C SER A 286 -1.34 -16.43 8.51
N ALA A 287 -0.96 -15.17 8.26
CA ALA A 287 -1.76 -14.00 8.62
C ALA A 287 -3.09 -13.95 7.84
N ARG A 288 -3.06 -14.20 6.53
CA ARG A 288 -4.28 -14.25 5.68
C ARG A 288 -5.24 -15.35 6.11
N LEU A 289 -4.73 -16.55 6.38
CA LEU A 289 -5.54 -17.68 6.88
C LEU A 289 -6.17 -17.35 8.23
N SER A 290 -5.39 -16.76 9.15
CA SER A 290 -5.90 -16.36 10.47
C SER A 290 -7.01 -15.32 10.36
N ALA A 291 -6.83 -14.31 9.50
CA ALA A 291 -7.86 -13.29 9.24
C ALA A 291 -9.11 -13.89 8.58
N LEU A 292 -8.93 -14.79 7.61
CA LEU A 292 -10.04 -15.53 6.99
C LEU A 292 -10.81 -16.36 8.02
N VAL A 293 -10.11 -17.09 8.90
CA VAL A 293 -10.70 -17.87 10.00
C VAL A 293 -11.58 -17.01 10.90
N GLU A 294 -11.12 -15.82 11.27
CA GLU A 294 -11.89 -14.89 12.09
C GLU A 294 -13.18 -14.42 11.41
N ILE A 295 -13.14 -14.19 10.10
CA ILE A 295 -14.35 -13.85 9.32
C ILE A 295 -15.30 -15.06 9.28
N LEU A 296 -14.81 -16.26 9.00
CA LEU A 296 -15.66 -17.46 8.90
C LEU A 296 -16.30 -17.87 10.24
N ARG A 297 -15.69 -17.52 11.38
CA ARG A 297 -16.24 -17.75 12.73
C ARG A 297 -17.41 -16.84 13.07
N GLY A 298 -17.43 -15.62 12.54
CA GLY A 298 -18.46 -14.63 12.79
C GLY A 298 -18.72 -13.74 11.58
N PRO A 299 -19.21 -14.30 10.46
CA PRO A 299 -19.40 -13.54 9.23
C PRO A 299 -20.62 -12.62 9.35
N THR A 300 -20.50 -11.42 8.81
CA THR A 300 -21.61 -10.48 8.61
C THR A 300 -21.95 -10.41 7.13
N LEU A 301 -23.24 -10.20 6.83
CA LEU A 301 -23.68 -9.86 5.47
C LEU A 301 -23.19 -8.46 5.08
#